data_AF-J3P9T3-F1
#
_entry.id   AF-J3P9T3-F1
#
_cell.length_a   1.000
_cell.length_b   1.000
_cell.length_c   1.000
_cell.angle_alpha   90.00
_cell.angle_beta   90.00
_cell.angle_gamma   90.00
#
_symmetry.space_group_name_H-M   'P 1'
#
loop_
_entity.id
_entity.type
_entity.pdbx_description
1 polymer ?
#
loop_
_entity_poly.entity_id
_entity_poly.type
_entity_poly.pdbx_seq_one_letter_code
_entity_poly.pdbx_strand_id
1 'polypeptide(L)'
;MYHGHNQKRQCQPAGHQRQPGSPPSSPVEAQSPQDPSSPTAAGSPATSWSSPATSCTTTPAATTPTTTTFTAPTSMSTRRSAGNPALALKLEQMAMPLAPLVQMTTGRVHPAFPRTLLHFWVLTDAQLDSLAHFYHQRTPGYWTSQYPCPVRWGPNLPLEEKRRKMGMFIGLRGCESPILLAGSAEELLEEARRQAVIEEGADDALIRKAGSYE
;
A
#
# COMPACT_ATOMS: atom_id res chain seq x y z
N MET A 1 38.17 -33.46 -30.07
CA MET A 1 37.99 -32.38 -31.06
C MET A 1 36.65 -32.57 -31.73
N TYR A 2 35.59 -31.97 -31.19
CA TYR A 2 34.24 -32.09 -31.75
C TYR A 2 34.00 -30.99 -32.78
N HIS A 3 33.64 -31.39 -34.00
CA HIS A 3 33.09 -30.52 -35.04
C HIS A 3 31.57 -30.44 -34.83
N GLY A 4 31.03 -29.22 -34.69
CA GLY A 4 29.59 -28.98 -34.55
C GLY A 4 29.17 -27.79 -35.39
N HIS A 5 28.31 -28.06 -36.37
CA HIS A 5 27.92 -27.21 -37.49
C HIS A 5 27.16 -25.93 -37.10
N ASN A 6 27.50 -24.84 -37.78
CA ASN A 6 26.86 -23.53 -37.72
C ASN A 6 25.97 -23.36 -38.96
N GLN A 7 24.64 -23.41 -38.81
CA GLN A 7 23.70 -23.11 -39.90
C GLN A 7 22.92 -21.83 -39.63
N LYS A 8 23.36 -20.79 -40.33
CA LYS A 8 22.62 -19.59 -40.71
C LYS A 8 21.26 -19.95 -41.32
N ARG A 9 20.21 -19.22 -40.98
CA ARG A 9 19.14 -18.90 -41.93
C ARG A 9 18.84 -17.41 -41.95
N GLN A 10 19.05 -16.88 -43.15
CA GLN A 10 18.80 -15.52 -43.61
C GLN A 10 17.32 -15.27 -43.89
N CYS A 11 16.94 -14.03 -43.63
CA CYS A 11 16.15 -13.07 -44.43
C CYS A 11 15.00 -13.52 -45.36
N GLN A 12 13.98 -12.65 -45.32
CA GLN A 12 12.70 -12.54 -46.05
C GLN A 12 12.76 -12.67 -47.58
N PRO A 13 11.58 -12.72 -48.23
CA PRO A 13 11.25 -11.60 -49.12
C PRO A 13 9.80 -11.07 -49.02
N ALA A 14 9.64 -9.88 -49.61
CA ALA A 14 8.47 -9.00 -49.63
C ALA A 14 7.47 -9.26 -50.77
N GLY A 15 6.23 -8.77 -50.60
CA GLY A 15 5.21 -8.55 -51.64
C GLY A 15 4.02 -7.79 -51.04
N HIS A 16 3.94 -6.45 -51.17
CA HIS A 16 3.15 -5.68 -52.14
C HIS A 16 1.64 -5.95 -52.16
N GLN A 17 0.82 -5.05 -51.57
CA GLN A 17 -0.37 -4.50 -52.27
C GLN A 17 -0.84 -3.16 -51.66
N ARG A 18 -1.40 -2.31 -52.53
CA ARG A 18 -1.60 -0.86 -52.43
C ARG A 18 -3.11 -0.52 -52.32
N GLN A 19 -3.40 0.56 -51.56
CA GLN A 19 -4.45 1.60 -51.78
C GLN A 19 -5.92 1.27 -51.47
N PRO A 20 -6.84 2.28 -51.43
CA PRO A 20 -6.80 3.56 -50.71
C PRO A 20 -8.14 3.86 -49.99
N GLY A 21 -8.19 4.87 -49.12
CA GLY A 21 -9.49 5.37 -48.62
C GLY A 21 -9.35 6.45 -47.55
N SER A 22 -9.27 7.71 -47.97
CA SER A 22 -9.70 8.84 -47.14
C SER A 22 -11.23 8.94 -47.21
N PRO A 23 -11.90 9.47 -46.17
CA PRO A 23 -12.24 10.90 -46.24
C PRO A 23 -11.99 11.69 -44.93
N PRO A 24 -12.06 13.03 -45.00
CA PRO A 24 -11.61 13.96 -43.97
C PRO A 24 -12.76 14.58 -43.15
N SER A 25 -12.34 15.45 -42.22
CA SER A 25 -13.08 16.62 -41.68
C SER A 25 -13.84 16.44 -40.36
N SER A 26 -13.27 17.01 -39.30
CA SER A 26 -14.00 17.78 -38.28
C SER A 26 -13.00 18.62 -37.43
N PRO A 27 -13.44 19.76 -36.87
CA PRO A 27 -12.79 21.03 -37.19
C PRO A 27 -12.20 21.77 -35.98
N VAL A 28 -11.35 22.74 -36.33
CA VAL A 28 -11.22 24.10 -35.77
C VAL A 28 -10.86 24.26 -34.29
N GLU A 29 -9.57 24.55 -34.11
CA GLU A 29 -8.99 25.52 -33.20
C GLU A 29 -9.81 26.82 -33.11
N ALA A 30 -10.30 27.19 -31.91
CA ALA A 30 -10.48 28.59 -31.52
C ALA A 30 -10.87 28.75 -30.03
N GLN A 31 -9.98 29.45 -29.32
CA GLN A 31 -10.27 30.56 -28.40
C GLN A 31 -10.74 30.26 -26.96
N SER A 32 -9.80 30.41 -26.03
CA SER A 32 -10.00 31.27 -24.84
C SER A 32 -10.29 32.71 -25.28
N PRO A 33 -11.16 33.45 -24.57
CA PRO A 33 -10.65 34.47 -23.65
C PRO A 33 -11.51 34.76 -22.39
N GLN A 34 -10.80 35.14 -21.32
CA GLN A 34 -11.11 36.19 -20.34
C GLN A 34 -12.04 35.92 -19.13
N ASP A 35 -11.38 35.87 -17.96
CA ASP A 35 -11.76 36.59 -16.73
C ASP A 35 -11.95 38.09 -17.01
N PRO A 36 -12.90 38.80 -16.36
CA PRO A 36 -12.58 39.41 -15.05
C PRO A 36 -13.79 39.54 -14.10
N SER A 37 -13.62 39.20 -12.82
CA SER A 37 -14.42 39.77 -11.73
C SER A 37 -13.73 39.59 -10.37
N SER A 38 -13.04 40.65 -9.92
CA SER A 38 -12.81 40.90 -8.49
C SER A 38 -14.09 41.43 -7.84
N PRO A 39 -14.32 41.14 -6.55
CA PRO A 39 -14.18 42.20 -5.55
C PRO A 39 -13.41 41.71 -4.31
N THR A 40 -12.36 42.42 -3.88
CA THR A 40 -12.37 43.53 -2.91
C THR A 40 -12.59 43.10 -1.46
N ALA A 41 -11.49 43.19 -0.70
CA ALA A 41 -11.36 43.53 0.72
C ALA A 41 -12.13 42.70 1.77
N ALA A 42 -11.37 42.10 2.69
CA ALA A 42 -11.19 42.64 4.04
C ALA A 42 -10.61 41.56 4.98
N GLY A 43 -9.71 41.98 5.87
CA GLY A 43 -9.54 41.31 7.16
C GLY A 43 -8.30 40.43 7.31
N SER A 44 -7.13 41.06 7.40
CA SER A 44 -6.12 40.57 8.36
C SER A 44 -6.68 40.71 9.78
N PRO A 45 -6.33 39.79 10.68
CA PRO A 45 -5.51 40.28 11.78
C PRO A 45 -4.29 39.38 12.02
N ALA A 46 -3.15 40.06 12.13
CA ALA A 46 -1.95 39.53 12.74
C ALA A 46 -2.22 39.25 14.21
N THR A 47 -2.12 37.98 14.62
CA THR A 47 -2.05 37.65 16.05
C THR A 47 -0.58 37.62 16.43
N SER A 48 -0.12 38.75 17.00
CA SER A 48 1.18 38.88 17.65
C SER A 48 1.23 37.93 18.86
N TRP A 49 2.11 36.94 18.83
CA TRP A 49 2.47 36.22 20.05
C TRP A 49 3.62 36.97 20.72
N SER A 50 3.28 37.74 21.74
CA SER A 50 4.24 38.41 22.62
C SER A 50 4.87 37.38 23.56
N SER A 51 6.19 37.25 23.48
CA SER A 51 7.01 36.63 24.52
C SER A 51 7.05 37.51 25.77
N PRO A 52 7.00 36.92 26.97
CA PRO A 52 7.66 37.52 28.12
C PRO A 52 8.93 36.73 28.47
N ALA A 53 10.07 37.37 28.24
CA ALA A 53 11.28 37.07 28.98
C ALA A 53 11.06 37.55 30.42
N THR A 54 11.19 36.65 31.40
CA THR A 54 11.36 37.06 32.81
C THR A 54 12.42 36.16 33.43
N SER A 55 13.61 36.74 33.60
CA SER A 55 14.63 36.23 34.50
C SER A 55 14.23 36.56 35.93
N CYS A 56 14.29 35.60 36.85
CA CYS A 56 14.50 35.89 38.27
C CYS A 56 15.16 34.70 38.99
N THR A 57 16.42 34.89 39.31
CA THR A 57 17.17 34.28 40.42
C THR A 57 16.35 34.39 41.70
N THR A 58 16.20 33.30 42.48
CA THR A 58 16.20 33.29 43.97
C THR A 58 16.12 31.84 44.48
N THR A 59 17.21 31.39 45.10
CA THR A 59 17.26 30.34 46.14
C THR A 59 16.94 31.05 47.47
N PRO A 60 16.14 30.54 48.42
CA PRO A 60 16.53 29.36 49.21
C PRO A 60 15.39 28.52 49.83
N ALA A 61 15.82 27.48 50.55
CA ALA A 61 15.22 26.88 51.75
C ALA A 61 14.77 25.43 51.59
N ALA A 62 15.60 24.55 52.17
CA ALA A 62 15.28 23.18 52.48
C ALA A 62 14.11 23.13 53.48
N THR A 63 12.98 22.61 53.03
CA THR A 63 11.96 22.07 53.91
C THR A 63 11.48 20.80 53.24
N THR A 64 11.70 19.67 53.91
CA THR A 64 11.35 18.34 53.46
C THR A 64 9.84 18.25 53.23
N PRO A 65 9.35 18.07 51.97
CA PRO A 65 8.01 17.56 51.80
C PRO A 65 8.06 16.07 52.13
N THR A 66 7.28 15.65 53.12
CA THR A 66 6.97 14.24 53.35
C THR A 66 6.21 13.76 52.12
N THR A 67 6.95 13.17 51.17
CA THR A 67 6.40 12.61 49.93
C THR A 67 5.53 11.40 50.29
N THR A 68 4.24 11.63 50.53
CA THR A 68 3.25 10.55 50.40
C THR A 68 3.21 10.21 48.92
N THR A 69 3.92 9.15 48.55
CA THR A 69 3.97 8.60 47.19
C THR A 69 2.55 8.24 46.78
N PHE A 70 1.87 9.15 46.08
CA PHE A 70 0.57 8.87 45.50
C PHE A 70 0.82 7.98 44.28
N THR A 71 0.77 6.67 44.49
CA THR A 71 0.92 5.68 43.42
C THR A 71 -0.26 5.88 42.47
N ALA A 72 -0.03 6.62 41.39
CA ALA A 72 -1.02 6.83 40.35
C ALA A 72 -1.56 5.45 39.93
N PRO A 73 -2.88 5.27 39.81
CA PRO A 73 -3.44 4.00 39.37
C PRO A 73 -2.88 3.70 37.98
N THR A 74 -1.99 2.71 37.91
CA THR A 74 -1.49 2.19 36.65
C THR A 74 -2.68 1.73 35.83
N SER A 75 -2.78 2.23 34.58
CA SER A 75 -3.80 1.83 33.62
C SER A 75 -3.94 0.30 33.61
N MET A 76 -5.16 -0.21 33.43
CA MET A 76 -5.42 -1.65 33.35
C MET A 76 -4.50 -2.34 32.34
N SER A 77 -4.19 -1.67 31.22
CA SER A 77 -3.26 -2.19 30.20
C SER A 77 -1.85 -2.33 30.75
N THR A 78 -1.34 -1.34 31.51
CA THR A 78 -0.01 -1.39 32.14
C THR A 78 0.11 -2.52 33.15
N ARG A 79 -0.95 -2.73 33.95
CA ARG A 79 -0.97 -3.82 34.94
C ARG A 79 -0.98 -5.20 34.27
N ARG A 80 -1.76 -5.36 33.19
CA ARG A 80 -1.83 -6.62 32.44
C ARG A 80 -0.54 -6.92 31.68
N SER A 81 0.10 -5.92 31.08
CA SER A 81 1.39 -6.11 30.39
C SER A 81 2.52 -6.44 31.36
N ALA A 82 2.51 -5.89 32.58
CA ALA A 82 3.50 -6.21 33.60
C ALA A 82 3.48 -7.70 34.01
N GLY A 83 2.31 -8.34 33.95
CA GLY A 83 2.16 -9.78 34.25
C GLY A 83 2.34 -10.70 33.05
N ASN A 84 2.50 -10.18 31.83
CA ASN A 84 2.63 -10.99 30.62
C ASN A 84 3.70 -10.38 29.68
N PRO A 85 4.93 -10.94 29.66
CA PRO A 85 6.02 -10.39 28.86
C PRO A 85 5.75 -10.44 27.35
N ALA A 86 5.03 -11.46 26.86
CA ALA A 86 4.67 -11.55 25.44
C ALA A 86 3.70 -10.43 25.03
N LEU A 87 2.72 -10.11 25.89
CA LEU A 87 1.81 -8.98 25.67
C LEU A 87 2.57 -7.64 25.72
N ALA A 88 3.51 -7.48 26.65
CA ALA A 88 4.31 -6.27 26.76
C ALA A 88 5.13 -6.03 25.48
N LEU A 89 5.86 -7.04 24.99
CA LEU A 89 6.60 -6.96 23.73
C LEU A 89 5.69 -6.65 22.54
N LYS A 90 4.49 -7.23 22.51
CA LYS A 90 3.53 -6.96 21.44
C LYS A 90 3.01 -5.53 21.49
N LEU A 91 2.72 -5.00 22.67
CA LEU A 91 2.28 -3.61 22.84
C LEU A 91 3.38 -2.64 22.46
N GLU A 92 4.64 -2.93 22.80
CA GLU A 92 5.79 -2.15 22.37
C GLU A 92 5.91 -2.13 20.83
N GLN A 93 5.80 -3.30 20.19
CA GLN A 93 5.76 -3.40 18.72
C GLN A 93 4.60 -2.57 18.13
N MET A 94 3.40 -2.66 18.72
CA MET A 94 2.22 -1.94 18.27
C MET A 94 2.32 -0.43 18.50
N ALA A 95 3.07 0.01 19.51
CA ALA A 95 3.35 1.41 19.81
C ALA A 95 4.46 2.03 18.94
N MET A 96 5.14 1.23 18.09
CA MET A 96 6.18 1.71 17.19
C MET A 96 5.67 2.88 16.32
N PRO A 97 6.34 4.05 16.35
CA PRO A 97 5.92 5.21 15.60
C PRO A 97 6.19 5.03 14.10
N LEU A 98 5.29 5.56 13.27
CA LEU A 98 5.43 5.56 11.82
C LEU A 98 5.75 6.98 11.33
N ALA A 99 6.71 7.07 10.41
CA ALA A 99 7.06 8.34 9.78
C ALA A 99 5.95 8.79 8.82
N PRO A 100 5.51 10.06 8.88
CA PRO A 100 4.46 10.55 8.01
C PRO A 100 4.90 10.62 6.55
N LEU A 101 4.09 10.08 5.65
CA LEU A 101 4.29 10.24 4.21
C LEU A 101 3.73 11.57 3.72
N VAL A 102 4.42 12.21 2.79
CA VAL A 102 4.01 13.49 2.19
C VAL A 102 3.45 13.27 0.77
N GLN A 103 2.42 14.03 0.42
CA GLN A 103 1.87 14.03 -0.93
C GLN A 103 2.81 14.76 -1.90
N MET A 104 3.04 14.20 -3.09
CA MET A 104 3.97 14.77 -4.08
C MET A 104 3.59 16.18 -4.58
N THR A 105 2.31 16.48 -4.69
CA THR A 105 1.82 17.76 -5.24
C THR A 105 1.79 18.88 -4.22
N THR A 106 1.36 18.60 -2.99
CA THR A 106 1.10 19.61 -1.96
C THR A 106 2.15 19.63 -0.86
N GLY A 107 2.96 18.57 -0.73
CA GLY A 107 3.86 18.36 0.40
C GLY A 107 3.16 18.10 1.74
N ARG A 108 1.82 17.97 1.75
CA ARG A 108 1.03 17.78 2.98
C ARG A 108 0.91 16.31 3.35
N VAL A 109 0.67 16.05 4.63
CA VAL A 109 0.37 14.73 5.18
C VAL A 109 -1.15 14.58 5.31
N HIS A 110 -1.68 13.40 4.98
CA HIS A 110 -3.09 13.11 5.17
C HIS A 110 -3.47 13.14 6.68
N PRO A 111 -4.60 13.75 7.09
CA PRO A 111 -4.96 13.87 8.50
C PRO A 111 -5.15 12.52 9.21
N ALA A 112 -5.62 11.50 8.49
CA ALA A 112 -5.77 10.14 9.01
C ALA A 112 -4.51 9.27 8.83
N PHE A 113 -3.35 9.84 8.50
CA PHE A 113 -2.13 9.05 8.40
C PHE A 113 -1.78 8.43 9.76
N PRO A 114 -1.51 7.11 9.82
CA PRO A 114 -1.30 6.42 11.08
C PRO A 114 0.01 6.86 11.74
N ARG A 115 -0.06 7.24 13.01
CA ARG A 115 1.12 7.66 13.80
C ARG A 115 1.90 6.50 14.39
N THR A 116 1.25 5.35 14.55
CA THR A 116 1.84 4.13 15.10
C THR A 116 1.37 2.92 14.33
N LEU A 117 2.06 1.79 14.49
CA LEU A 117 1.67 0.53 13.86
C LEU A 117 0.25 0.10 14.28
N LEU A 118 -0.11 0.25 15.56
CA LEU A 118 -1.48 -0.02 16.02
C LEU A 118 -2.51 0.84 15.28
N HIS A 119 -2.23 2.14 15.14
CA HIS A 119 -3.15 3.05 14.47
C HIS A 119 -3.38 2.64 13.00
N PHE A 120 -2.35 2.14 12.33
CA PHE A 120 -2.49 1.56 10.99
C PHE A 120 -3.44 0.36 10.96
N TRP A 121 -3.32 -0.57 11.92
CA TRP A 121 -4.17 -1.77 11.96
C TRP A 121 -5.65 -1.47 12.22
N VAL A 122 -5.97 -0.36 12.89
CA VAL A 122 -7.36 0.03 13.18
C VAL A 122 -7.98 0.94 12.11
N LEU A 123 -7.27 1.23 11.02
CA LEU A 123 -7.82 2.01 9.91
C LEU A 123 -9.05 1.32 9.30
N THR A 124 -10.08 2.13 9.07
CA THR A 124 -11.32 1.72 8.41
C THR A 124 -11.17 1.71 6.90
N ASP A 125 -12.12 1.05 6.23
CA ASP A 125 -12.19 0.99 4.77
C ASP A 125 -12.20 2.38 4.12
N ALA A 126 -13.05 3.28 4.63
CA ALA A 126 -13.16 4.65 4.14
C ALA A 126 -11.87 5.47 4.35
N GLN A 127 -11.16 5.26 5.48
CA GLN A 127 -9.88 5.93 5.73
C GLN A 127 -8.79 5.45 4.77
N LEU A 128 -8.74 4.15 4.49
CA LEU A 128 -7.80 3.58 3.52
C LEU A 128 -8.07 4.10 2.10
N ASP A 129 -9.33 4.17 1.69
CA ASP A 129 -9.72 4.74 0.39
C ASP A 129 -9.40 6.23 0.28
N SER A 130 -9.61 7.00 1.36
CA SER A 130 -9.24 8.41 1.43
C SER A 130 -7.72 8.60 1.31
N LEU A 131 -6.94 7.80 2.02
CA LEU A 131 -5.47 7.79 1.93
C LEU A 131 -5.01 7.45 0.50
N ALA A 132 -5.58 6.40 -0.11
CA ALA A 132 -5.21 5.98 -1.45
C ALA A 132 -5.54 7.05 -2.49
N HIS A 133 -6.67 7.75 -2.37
CA HIS A 133 -7.01 8.86 -3.25
C HIS A 133 -6.05 10.05 -3.06
N PHE A 134 -5.79 10.43 -1.81
CA PHE A 134 -4.90 11.54 -1.46
C PHE A 134 -3.48 11.36 -2.02
N TYR A 135 -2.93 10.15 -1.98
CA TYR A 135 -1.60 9.84 -2.52
C TYR A 135 -1.62 9.41 -4.00
N HIS A 136 -2.67 9.71 -4.77
CA HIS A 136 -2.79 9.36 -6.19
C HIS A 136 -2.66 7.86 -6.49
N GLN A 137 -3.01 6.99 -5.54
CA GLN A 137 -3.01 5.53 -5.72
C GLN A 137 -4.38 5.00 -6.17
N ARG A 138 -5.48 5.64 -5.72
CA ARG A 138 -6.86 5.28 -6.12
C ARG A 138 -7.26 5.79 -7.49
N THR A 139 -6.82 6.99 -7.84
CA THR A 139 -7.05 7.61 -9.14
C THR A 139 -5.67 7.91 -9.73
N PRO A 140 -5.02 6.91 -10.35
CA PRO A 140 -3.67 7.06 -10.85
C PRO A 140 -3.56 8.19 -11.88
N GLY A 141 -2.43 8.88 -11.88
CA GLY A 141 -2.10 9.94 -12.82
C GLY A 141 -0.59 10.13 -12.93
N TYR A 142 -0.16 11.30 -13.41
CA TYR A 142 1.26 11.61 -13.60
C TYR A 142 2.10 11.44 -12.31
N TRP A 143 1.53 11.78 -11.16
CA TRP A 143 2.24 11.74 -9.87
C TRP A 143 2.36 10.33 -9.26
N THR A 144 1.60 9.35 -9.75
CA THR A 144 1.58 8.01 -9.14
C THR A 144 2.94 7.32 -9.25
N SER A 145 3.59 7.43 -10.41
CA SER A 145 4.92 6.84 -10.67
C SER A 145 6.07 7.55 -9.95
N GLN A 146 5.81 8.71 -9.34
CA GLN A 146 6.82 9.46 -8.57
C GLN A 146 6.96 8.96 -7.13
N TYR A 147 6.02 8.11 -6.66
CA TYR A 147 6.17 7.47 -5.37
C TYR A 147 7.11 6.25 -5.46
N PRO A 148 7.90 5.94 -4.42
CA PRO A 148 8.86 4.83 -4.47
C PRO A 148 8.24 3.45 -4.68
N CYS A 149 7.01 3.23 -4.22
CA CYS A 149 6.33 1.93 -4.31
C CYS A 149 4.86 2.13 -4.71
N PRO A 150 4.55 2.44 -5.98
CA PRO A 150 3.18 2.66 -6.42
C PRO A 150 2.36 1.38 -6.32
N VAL A 151 1.09 1.51 -5.91
CA VAL A 151 0.18 0.38 -5.72
C VAL A 151 -1.07 0.50 -6.60
N ARG A 152 -1.53 -0.63 -7.14
CA ARG A 152 -2.79 -0.68 -7.89
C ARG A 152 -3.97 -0.78 -6.93
N TRP A 153 -4.87 0.18 -6.99
CA TRP A 153 -6.09 0.24 -6.19
C TRP A 153 -7.32 -0.04 -7.05
N GLY A 154 -8.10 -1.06 -6.67
CA GLY A 154 -9.35 -1.42 -7.35
C GLY A 154 -10.57 -0.82 -6.65
N PRO A 155 -11.71 -0.68 -7.35
CA PRO A 155 -12.93 -0.12 -6.76
C PRO A 155 -13.58 -1.02 -5.70
N ASN A 156 -13.38 -2.35 -5.76
CA ASN A 156 -14.06 -3.34 -4.91
C ASN A 156 -13.08 -4.23 -4.14
N LEU A 157 -11.96 -3.69 -3.68
CA LEU A 157 -10.99 -4.45 -2.89
C LEU A 157 -11.54 -4.73 -1.48
N PRO A 158 -11.36 -5.94 -0.93
CA PRO A 158 -11.69 -6.19 0.47
C PRO A 158 -10.75 -5.40 1.40
N LEU A 159 -11.24 -5.08 2.61
CA LEU A 159 -10.53 -4.27 3.60
C LEU A 159 -9.09 -4.74 3.86
N GLU A 160 -8.90 -6.06 3.98
CA GLU A 160 -7.60 -6.65 4.26
C GLU A 160 -6.61 -6.46 3.09
N GLU A 161 -7.09 -6.51 1.85
CA GLU A 161 -6.25 -6.24 0.67
C GLU A 161 -5.91 -4.75 0.55
N LYS A 162 -6.87 -3.85 0.83
CA LYS A 162 -6.61 -2.41 0.94
C LYS A 162 -5.54 -2.12 1.98
N ARG A 163 -5.61 -2.77 3.15
CA ARG A 163 -4.62 -2.62 4.22
C ARG A 163 -3.23 -3.09 3.76
N ARG A 164 -3.13 -4.27 3.14
CA ARG A 164 -1.86 -4.79 2.60
C ARG A 164 -1.24 -3.84 1.58
N LYS A 165 -2.02 -3.41 0.59
CA LYS A 165 -1.56 -2.44 -0.43
C LYS A 165 -1.11 -1.12 0.20
N MET A 166 -1.87 -0.58 1.13
CA MET A 166 -1.48 0.65 1.84
C MET A 166 -0.23 0.44 2.70
N GLY A 167 -0.11 -0.70 3.39
CA GLY A 167 1.07 -1.04 4.17
C GLY A 167 2.31 -1.14 3.29
N MET A 168 2.21 -1.79 2.13
CA MET A 168 3.28 -1.85 1.14
C MET A 168 3.68 -0.46 0.62
N PHE A 169 2.68 0.38 0.30
CA PHE A 169 2.89 1.77 -0.14
C PHE A 169 3.65 2.61 0.90
N ILE A 170 3.34 2.43 2.19
CA ILE A 170 4.00 3.11 3.32
C ILE A 170 5.38 2.49 3.64
N GLY A 171 5.66 1.28 3.16
CA GLY A 171 6.92 0.56 3.42
C GLY A 171 6.89 -0.34 4.65
N LEU A 172 5.71 -0.77 5.11
CA LEU A 172 5.56 -1.73 6.20
C LEU A 172 5.87 -3.16 5.74
N ARG A 173 6.68 -3.86 6.54
CA ARG A 173 7.01 -5.29 6.32
C ARG A 173 5.79 -6.16 6.64
N GLY A 174 5.68 -7.30 5.95
CA GLY A 174 4.58 -8.27 6.16
C GLY A 174 3.22 -7.82 5.62
N CYS A 175 3.17 -6.69 4.91
CA CYS A 175 1.98 -6.22 4.18
C CYS A 175 2.01 -6.61 2.70
N GLU A 176 2.88 -7.55 2.32
CA GLU A 176 3.01 -8.01 0.95
C GLU A 176 1.69 -8.65 0.52
N SER A 177 1.03 -8.05 -0.48
CA SER A 177 -0.10 -8.71 -1.13
C SER A 177 0.43 -10.01 -1.75
N PRO A 178 -0.22 -11.16 -1.51
CA PRO A 178 0.11 -12.37 -2.24
C PRO A 178 0.07 -12.02 -3.72
N ILE A 179 1.21 -12.12 -4.39
CA ILE A 179 1.32 -11.98 -5.83
C ILE A 179 0.54 -13.18 -6.38
N LEU A 180 -0.73 -12.98 -6.71
CA LEU A 180 -1.51 -13.86 -7.58
C LEU A 180 -1.39 -15.37 -7.29
N LEU A 181 -1.63 -15.80 -6.04
CA LEU A 181 -2.01 -17.20 -5.78
C LEU A 181 -3.52 -17.43 -5.94
N ALA A 182 -4.26 -16.44 -6.47
CA ALA A 182 -5.70 -16.59 -6.73
C ALA A 182 -5.98 -17.35 -8.05
N GLY A 183 -5.07 -17.27 -9.02
CA GLY A 183 -5.10 -18.16 -10.20
C GLY A 183 -4.44 -19.50 -9.89
N SER A 184 -3.28 -19.48 -9.22
CA SER A 184 -2.53 -20.71 -9.02
C SER A 184 -3.10 -21.64 -7.95
N ALA A 185 -3.94 -21.19 -7.00
CA ALA A 185 -4.55 -22.12 -6.04
C ALA A 185 -5.70 -22.93 -6.66
N GLU A 186 -6.52 -22.31 -7.51
CA GLU A 186 -7.58 -22.99 -8.26
C GLU A 186 -7.00 -23.83 -9.40
N GLU A 187 -5.99 -23.31 -10.10
CA GLU A 187 -5.22 -24.05 -11.09
C GLU A 187 -4.47 -25.24 -10.48
N LEU A 188 -3.88 -25.10 -9.28
CA LEU A 188 -3.22 -26.21 -8.57
C LEU A 188 -4.23 -27.26 -8.08
N LEU A 189 -5.43 -26.85 -7.69
CA LEU A 189 -6.49 -27.78 -7.28
C LEU A 189 -7.06 -28.55 -8.48
N GLU A 190 -7.27 -27.87 -9.61
CA GLU A 190 -7.75 -28.52 -10.83
C GLU A 190 -6.67 -29.43 -11.45
N GLU A 191 -5.39 -29.04 -11.37
CA GLU A 191 -4.28 -29.90 -11.77
C GLU A 191 -4.19 -31.15 -10.88
N ALA A 192 -4.32 -30.99 -9.54
CA ALA A 192 -4.39 -32.13 -8.63
C ALA A 192 -5.57 -33.07 -8.95
N ARG A 193 -6.72 -32.51 -9.34
CA ARG A 193 -7.90 -33.28 -9.76
C ARG A 193 -7.67 -34.04 -11.05
N ARG A 194 -6.98 -33.44 -12.03
CA ARG A 194 -6.58 -34.11 -13.27
C ARG A 194 -5.57 -35.22 -13.04
N GLN A 195 -4.59 -34.99 -12.16
CA GLN A 195 -3.57 -35.97 -11.82
C GLN A 195 -4.18 -37.23 -11.19
N ALA A 196 -5.15 -37.06 -10.28
CA ALA A 196 -5.86 -38.17 -9.64
C ALA A 196 -6.62 -39.05 -10.65
N VAL A 197 -7.24 -38.45 -11.68
CA VAL A 197 -7.95 -39.19 -12.74
C VAL A 197 -6.98 -39.98 -13.63
N ILE A 198 -5.76 -39.48 -13.84
CA ILE A 198 -4.74 -40.18 -14.63
C ILE A 198 -4.15 -41.36 -13.84
N GLU A 199 -3.92 -41.17 -12.53
CA GLU A 199 -3.40 -42.24 -11.67
C GLU A 199 -4.42 -43.39 -11.51
N GLU A 200 -5.71 -43.09 -11.31
CA GLU A 200 -6.82 -44.08 -11.30
C GLU A 200 -7.10 -44.74 -12.68
N GLY A 201 -6.59 -44.16 -13.77
CA GLY A 201 -6.63 -44.80 -15.08
C GLY A 201 -5.45 -45.73 -15.33
N ALA A 202 -4.31 -45.45 -14.68
CA ALA A 202 -3.05 -46.14 -14.90
C ALA A 202 -2.95 -47.45 -14.10
N ASP A 203 -3.47 -47.46 -12.87
CA ASP A 203 -3.64 -48.65 -12.04
C ASP A 203 -4.69 -49.63 -12.63
N ASP A 204 -5.82 -49.14 -13.13
CA ASP A 204 -6.84 -49.93 -13.83
C ASP A 204 -6.31 -50.58 -15.13
N ALA A 205 -5.43 -49.87 -15.84
CA ALA A 205 -4.75 -50.40 -17.02
C ALA A 205 -3.67 -51.44 -16.65
N LEU A 206 -3.00 -51.26 -15.51
CA LEU A 206 -2.02 -52.22 -15.00
C LEU A 206 -2.69 -53.53 -14.53
N ILE A 207 -3.84 -53.44 -13.85
CA ILE A 207 -4.63 -54.59 -13.40
C ILE A 207 -5.12 -55.41 -14.61
N ARG A 208 -5.63 -54.74 -15.66
CA ARG A 208 -6.04 -55.43 -16.91
C ARG A 208 -4.88 -56.09 -17.66
N LYS A 209 -3.68 -55.51 -17.60
CA LYS A 209 -2.50 -56.08 -18.25
C LYS A 209 -1.91 -57.27 -17.47
N ALA A 210 -2.04 -57.27 -16.14
CA ALA A 210 -1.60 -58.35 -15.28
C ALA A 210 -2.50 -59.60 -15.39
N GLY A 211 -3.79 -59.43 -15.71
CA GLY A 211 -4.73 -60.55 -15.91
C GLY A 211 -4.65 -61.24 -17.28
N SER A 212 -3.75 -60.82 -18.17
CA SER A 212 -3.62 -61.36 -19.54
C SER A 212 -2.46 -62.36 -19.72
N TYR A 213 -1.82 -62.79 -18.63
CA TYR A 213 -0.70 -63.75 -18.61
C TYR A 213 -1.00 -65.02 -17.80
N GLU A 214 -2.24 -65.52 -17.83
CA GLU A 214 -2.57 -66.92 -17.45
C GLU A 214 -2.96 -67.75 -18.68
#